data_AF-A0A832DKL1-F1
#
_entry.id   AF-A0A832DKL1-F1
#
_cell.length_a   1.000
_cell.length_b   1.000
_cell.length_c   1.000
_cell.angle_alpha   90.00
_cell.angle_beta   90.00
_cell.angle_gamma   90.00
#
_symmetry.space_group_name_H-M   'P 1'
#
loop_
_entity.id
_entity.type
_entity.pdbx_description
1 polymer ?
#
loop_
_entity_poly.entity_id
_entity_poly.type
_entity_poly.pdbx_seq_one_letter_code
_entity_poly.pdbx_strand_id
1 'polypeptide(L)'
;MGKSSLILVLGMTAIVAVILLKLNANSKEGLSTTVNMFEQTQARLIANSGVEIFLEKLKADPTMLDKTFPGNQLNNGSYDIQIIGPDTLVTVKSTATFMGVTHTSVVKAAADKLPFFPVPAGMYIATNAVSGAKINGNILVSGFDHDIDGNLLNNGNVLNGIGVDNNSNVTTIRNSIGGSADIEGLGGEPSVGVVSNTTNWTEYAMDVVSNPDIILNSNTNLSQIPNLGTLSSPKVTFVNGNVKFNSNLEGCGILVVNGDLEINGNFTFRGIVIAYKEAAIKTKLNGNGKVYGAMVIAGTSVDLTISNGNFKCLYSQEALSHVAGLLKTKRFRILSWWE
;
A
#
# COMPACT_ATOMS: atom_id res chain seq x y z
N MET A 1 52.73 40.79 64.32
CA MET A 1 52.30 39.79 63.32
C MET A 1 50.81 39.43 63.37
N GLY A 2 50.14 39.45 64.54
CA GLY A 2 48.72 39.04 64.65
C GLY A 2 47.69 39.84 63.83
N LYS A 3 47.88 41.16 63.64
CA LYS A 3 46.92 41.99 62.88
C LYS A 3 46.88 41.65 61.38
N SER A 4 48.01 41.27 60.79
CA SER A 4 48.08 40.91 59.37
C SER A 4 47.50 39.51 59.10
N SER A 5 47.67 38.57 60.03
CA SER A 5 47.03 37.25 59.98
C SER A 5 45.50 37.34 60.06
N LEU A 6 44.96 38.26 60.87
CA LEU A 6 43.51 38.46 61.00
C LEU A 6 42.88 38.98 59.70
N ILE A 7 43.55 39.93 59.03
CA ILE A 7 43.10 40.49 57.75
C ILE A 7 43.10 39.42 56.65
N LEU A 8 44.14 38.56 56.61
CA LEU A 8 44.21 37.44 55.67
C LEU A 8 43.09 36.42 55.87
N VAL A 9 42.81 36.03 57.13
CA VAL A 9 41.75 35.07 57.44
C VAL A 9 40.37 35.66 57.09
N LEU A 10 40.11 36.93 57.43
CA LEU A 10 38.86 37.59 57.07
C LEU A 10 38.69 37.74 55.55
N GLY A 11 39.78 38.07 54.85
CA GLY A 11 39.80 38.17 53.38
C GLY A 11 39.51 36.82 52.71
N MET A 12 40.16 35.74 53.15
CA MET A 12 39.89 34.39 52.64
C MET A 12 38.46 33.95 52.94
N THR A 13 37.95 34.21 54.14
CA THR A 13 36.58 33.86 54.51
C THR A 13 35.55 34.58 53.62
N ALA A 14 35.77 35.87 53.34
CA ALA A 14 34.92 36.63 52.43
C ALA A 14 34.96 36.08 50.99
N ILE A 15 36.14 35.71 50.48
CA ILE A 15 36.29 35.12 49.15
C ILE A 15 35.57 33.77 49.05
N VAL A 16 35.76 32.89 50.05
CA VAL A 16 35.08 31.58 50.11
C VAL A 16 33.57 31.76 50.17
N ALA A 17 33.06 32.71 50.96
CA ALA A 17 31.63 33.01 51.03
C ALA A 17 31.06 33.45 49.67
N VAL A 18 31.76 34.33 48.94
CA VAL A 18 31.34 34.76 47.59
C VAL A 18 31.37 33.59 46.60
N ILE A 19 32.36 32.70 46.68
CA ILE A 19 32.43 31.51 45.82
C ILE A 19 31.27 30.56 46.11
N LEU A 20 30.95 30.29 47.38
CA LEU A 20 29.81 29.44 47.77
C LEU A 20 28.47 30.03 47.30
N LEU A 21 28.30 31.35 47.40
CA LEU A 21 27.11 32.03 46.89
C LEU A 21 26.99 31.90 45.37
N LYS A 22 28.09 32.07 44.63
CA LYS A 22 28.11 31.88 43.17
C LYS A 22 27.86 30.44 42.74
N LEU A 23 28.43 29.46 43.44
CA LEU A 23 28.18 28.04 43.15
C LEU A 23 26.72 27.66 43.39
N ASN A 24 26.10 28.15 44.47
CA ASN A 24 24.69 27.92 44.74
C ASN A 24 23.77 28.62 43.72
N ALA A 25 24.11 29.83 43.29
CA ALA A 25 23.38 30.53 42.23
C ALA A 25 23.47 29.78 40.90
N ASN A 26 24.68 29.40 40.48
CA ASN A 26 24.91 28.63 39.26
C ASN A 26 24.24 27.26 39.29
N SER A 27 24.21 26.58 40.45
CA SER A 27 23.52 25.30 40.59
C SER A 27 22.00 25.44 40.47
N LYS A 28 21.41 26.51 41.00
CA LYS A 28 19.97 26.79 40.86
C LYS A 28 19.62 27.17 39.41
N GLU A 29 20.45 27.98 38.78
CA GLU A 29 20.28 28.35 37.38
C GLU A 29 20.40 27.12 36.47
N GLY A 30 21.44 26.30 36.66
CA GLY A 30 21.61 25.04 35.93
C GLY A 30 20.45 24.05 36.12
N LEU A 31 19.92 23.93 37.34
CA LEU A 31 18.73 23.12 37.59
C LEU A 31 17.51 23.67 36.85
N SER A 32 17.28 24.99 36.91
CA SER A 32 16.15 25.62 36.23
C SER A 32 16.25 25.46 34.71
N THR A 33 17.42 25.66 34.12
CA THR A 33 17.65 25.42 32.69
C THR A 33 17.40 23.97 32.31
N THR A 34 17.85 23.02 33.13
CA THR A 34 17.65 21.58 32.88
C THR A 34 16.17 21.20 32.94
N VAL A 35 15.44 21.70 33.95
CA VAL A 35 13.99 21.47 34.09
C VAL A 35 13.23 22.08 32.92
N ASN A 36 13.51 23.34 32.56
CA ASN A 36 12.88 24.01 31.43
C ASN A 36 13.14 23.26 30.10
N MET A 37 14.37 22.80 29.87
CA MET A 37 14.72 22.03 28.69
C MET A 37 13.99 20.68 28.65
N PHE A 38 13.86 20.01 29.79
CA PHE A 38 13.09 18.77 29.91
C PHE A 38 11.60 19.02 29.59
N GLU A 39 10.98 20.03 30.20
CA GLU A 39 9.57 20.37 29.97
C GLU A 39 9.29 20.72 28.51
N GLN A 40 10.14 21.54 27.88
CA GLN A 40 10.05 21.88 26.45
C GLN A 40 10.20 20.65 25.56
N THR A 41 11.15 19.77 25.87
CA THR A 41 11.38 18.53 25.10
C THR A 41 10.17 17.60 25.23
N GLN A 42 9.61 17.44 26.42
CA GLN A 42 8.42 16.62 26.64
C GLN A 42 7.21 17.18 25.91
N ALA A 43 6.93 18.48 26.02
CA ALA A 43 5.84 19.12 25.28
C ALA A 43 5.96 18.91 23.77
N ARG A 44 7.18 19.04 23.23
CA ARG A 44 7.46 18.76 21.81
C ARG A 44 7.22 17.31 21.42
N LEU A 45 7.73 16.36 22.19
CA LEU A 45 7.53 14.93 21.92
C LEU A 45 6.05 14.54 21.96
N ILE A 46 5.28 15.12 22.89
CA ILE A 46 3.84 14.89 23.00
C ILE A 46 3.11 15.45 21.77
N ALA A 47 3.43 16.69 21.34
CA ALA A 47 2.84 17.28 20.15
C ALA A 47 3.12 16.43 18.90
N ASN A 48 4.37 15.99 18.73
CA ASN A 48 4.80 15.18 17.59
C ASN A 48 4.11 13.82 17.57
N SER A 49 4.03 13.16 18.73
CA SER A 49 3.31 11.89 18.89
C SER A 49 1.82 12.06 18.61
N GLY A 50 1.24 13.19 19.03
CA GLY A 50 -0.17 13.52 18.77
C GLY A 50 -0.48 13.59 17.29
N VAL A 51 0.40 14.20 16.49
CA VAL A 51 0.27 14.21 15.03
C VAL A 51 0.25 12.80 14.46
N GLU A 52 1.26 11.99 14.78
CA GLU A 52 1.38 10.62 14.24
C GLU A 52 0.18 9.75 14.60
N ILE A 53 -0.25 9.80 15.87
CA ILE A 53 -1.45 9.07 16.35
C ILE A 53 -2.68 9.46 15.55
N PHE A 54 -2.88 10.75 15.28
CA PHE A 54 -4.08 11.22 14.59
C PHE A 54 -4.01 11.07 13.07
N LEU A 55 -2.82 11.11 12.46
CA LEU A 55 -2.65 10.65 11.08
C LEU A 55 -3.01 9.17 10.97
N GLU A 56 -2.64 8.33 11.95
CA GLU A 56 -3.04 6.92 11.99
C GLU A 56 -4.55 6.74 12.17
N LYS A 57 -5.17 7.46 13.10
CA LYS A 57 -6.64 7.40 13.29
C LYS A 57 -7.40 7.89 12.07
N LEU A 58 -6.94 8.96 11.42
CA LEU A 58 -7.55 9.53 10.23
C LEU A 58 -7.56 8.55 9.05
N LYS A 59 -6.54 7.66 8.95
CA LYS A 59 -6.54 6.58 7.96
C LYS A 59 -7.68 5.59 8.15
N ALA A 60 -8.03 5.32 9.41
CA ALA A 60 -9.10 4.38 9.75
C ALA A 60 -10.49 5.01 9.66
N ASP A 61 -10.60 6.30 9.99
CA ASP A 61 -11.86 7.04 10.01
C ASP A 61 -11.74 8.40 9.28
N PRO A 62 -12.07 8.46 7.98
CA PRO A 62 -12.10 9.70 7.22
C PRO A 62 -13.11 10.73 7.75
N THR A 63 -14.07 10.32 8.58
CA THR A 63 -15.03 11.27 9.18
C THR A 63 -14.37 12.18 10.21
N MET A 64 -13.10 11.94 10.57
CA MET A 64 -12.30 12.79 11.44
C MET A 64 -11.80 14.08 10.79
N LEU A 65 -11.95 14.23 9.47
CA LEU A 65 -11.59 15.46 8.75
C LEU A 65 -12.37 16.68 9.26
N ASP A 66 -11.72 17.84 9.22
CA ASP A 66 -12.27 19.14 9.61
C ASP A 66 -12.84 19.18 11.04
N LYS A 67 -12.28 18.35 11.94
CA LYS A 67 -12.65 18.27 13.35
C LYS A 67 -11.49 18.61 14.29
N THR A 68 -11.86 19.00 15.50
CA THR A 68 -10.96 19.26 16.62
C THR A 68 -11.21 18.22 17.72
N PHE A 69 -10.13 17.69 18.28
CA PHE A 69 -10.12 16.67 19.31
C PHE A 69 -9.34 17.20 20.51
N PRO A 70 -10.02 17.86 21.47
CA PRO A 70 -9.35 18.43 22.64
C PRO A 70 -9.14 17.40 23.76
N GLY A 71 -8.20 17.68 24.65
CA GLY A 71 -8.05 17.00 25.94
C GLY A 71 -7.45 15.60 25.89
N ASN A 72 -6.78 15.21 24.79
CA ASN A 72 -6.09 13.93 24.72
C ASN A 72 -4.93 13.91 25.71
N GLN A 73 -4.63 12.75 26.27
CA GLN A 73 -3.57 12.59 27.28
C GLN A 73 -2.45 11.70 26.72
N LEU A 74 -1.20 12.05 27.00
CA LEU A 74 -0.03 11.24 26.70
C LEU A 74 1.12 11.60 27.65
N ASN A 75 1.77 10.59 28.25
CA ASN A 75 2.93 10.77 29.14
C ASN A 75 2.75 11.85 30.22
N ASN A 76 1.58 11.90 30.87
CA ASN A 76 1.20 12.90 31.89
C ASN A 76 1.11 14.36 31.40
N GLY A 77 1.17 14.60 30.09
CA GLY A 77 0.75 15.85 29.46
C GLY A 77 -0.55 15.70 28.68
N SER A 78 -1.06 16.83 28.20
CA SER A 78 -2.25 16.88 27.37
C SER A 78 -1.93 17.43 25.98
N TYR A 79 -2.75 17.10 24.99
CA TYR A 79 -2.64 17.69 23.66
C TYR A 79 -3.99 17.77 22.96
N ASP A 80 -4.15 18.82 22.18
CA ASP A 80 -5.30 19.07 21.33
C ASP A 80 -4.89 18.88 19.87
N ILE A 81 -5.76 18.24 19.09
CA ILE A 81 -5.54 18.00 17.67
C ILE A 81 -6.60 18.73 16.86
N GLN A 82 -6.16 19.39 15.80
CA GLN A 82 -7.02 19.93 14.77
C GLN A 82 -6.61 19.35 13.43
N ILE A 83 -7.54 18.75 12.70
CA ILE A 83 -7.33 18.22 11.35
C ILE A 83 -8.09 19.12 10.38
N ILE A 84 -7.42 19.64 9.36
CA ILE A 84 -8.00 20.58 8.39
C ILE A 84 -7.65 20.13 6.98
N GLY A 85 -8.62 20.20 6.07
CA GLY A 85 -8.40 20.04 4.64
C GLY A 85 -8.98 18.74 4.08
N PRO A 86 -8.91 18.56 2.74
CA PRO A 86 -9.46 17.38 2.09
C PRO A 86 -8.66 16.11 2.45
N ASP A 87 -9.29 14.95 2.28
CA ASP A 87 -8.67 13.63 2.50
C ASP A 87 -7.36 13.40 1.73
N THR A 88 -7.18 14.07 0.60
CA THR A 88 -5.98 14.00 -0.23
C THR A 88 -4.81 14.84 0.30
N LEU A 89 -5.07 15.90 1.06
CA LEU A 89 -4.07 16.81 1.61
C LEU A 89 -4.56 17.38 2.94
N VAL A 90 -4.03 16.83 4.02
CA VAL A 90 -4.46 17.14 5.38
C VAL A 90 -3.41 17.96 6.10
N THR A 91 -3.85 18.93 6.89
CA THR A 91 -3.02 19.67 7.83
C THR A 91 -3.43 19.25 9.25
N VAL A 92 -2.51 18.65 9.98
CA VAL A 92 -2.69 18.26 11.37
C VAL A 92 -1.91 19.23 12.26
N LYS A 93 -2.63 19.96 13.11
CA LYS A 93 -2.05 20.82 14.14
C LYS A 93 -2.20 20.15 15.49
N SER A 94 -1.08 19.87 16.16
CA SER A 94 -1.06 19.39 17.54
C SER A 94 -0.56 20.48 18.47
N THR A 95 -1.32 20.81 19.51
CA THR A 95 -0.90 21.74 20.57
C THR A 95 -0.83 20.96 21.87
N ALA A 96 0.38 20.70 22.37
CA ALA A 96 0.61 19.94 23.59
C ALA A 96 1.00 20.84 24.75
N THR A 97 0.56 20.48 25.95
CA THR A 97 0.94 21.13 27.20
C THR A 97 1.51 20.09 28.17
N PHE A 98 2.70 20.36 28.71
CA PHE A 98 3.35 19.56 29.73
C PHE A 98 3.92 20.47 30.83
N MET A 99 3.50 20.26 32.07
CA MET A 99 3.92 21.06 33.24
C MET A 99 3.84 22.59 33.05
N GLY A 100 2.86 23.07 32.27
CA GLY A 100 2.64 24.49 32.00
C GLY A 100 3.40 25.04 30.78
N VAL A 101 4.27 24.24 30.16
CA VAL A 101 4.90 24.57 28.88
C VAL A 101 4.04 24.07 27.74
N THR A 102 3.79 24.93 26.75
CA THR A 102 3.03 24.59 25.54
C THR A 102 3.94 24.55 24.31
N HIS A 103 3.74 23.55 23.45
CA HIS A 103 4.40 23.44 22.15
C HIS A 103 3.37 23.13 21.06
N THR A 104 3.60 23.60 19.84
CA THR A 104 2.70 23.39 18.71
C THR A 104 3.45 22.82 17.51
N SER A 105 3.04 21.65 17.05
CA SER A 105 3.54 21.05 15.81
C SER A 105 2.46 21.15 14.73
N VAL A 106 2.83 21.59 13.53
CA VAL A 106 1.95 21.65 12.37
C VAL A 106 2.54 20.82 11.25
N VAL A 107 1.80 19.79 10.84
CA VAL A 107 2.24 18.85 9.81
C VAL A 107 1.27 18.88 8.65
N LYS A 108 1.81 19.04 7.43
CA LYS A 108 1.07 18.82 6.20
C LYS A 108 1.40 17.44 5.68
N ALA A 109 0.39 16.63 5.44
CA ALA A 109 0.54 15.29 4.90
C ALA A 109 -0.41 15.09 3.72
N ALA A 110 0.05 14.40 2.68
CA ALA A 110 -0.78 14.00 1.56
C ALA A 110 -1.10 12.53 1.66
N ALA A 111 -2.32 12.14 1.27
CA ALA A 111 -2.64 10.73 1.09
C ALA A 111 -1.69 10.17 0.03
N ASP A 112 -0.97 9.12 0.39
CA ASP A 112 -0.09 8.44 -0.54
C ASP A 112 -0.94 7.74 -1.61
N LYS A 113 -0.43 7.65 -2.84
CA LYS A 113 -1.11 6.92 -3.90
C LYS A 113 -0.35 5.63 -4.13
N LEU A 114 -1.09 4.53 -4.27
CA LEU A 114 -0.50 3.25 -4.62
C LEU A 114 0.07 3.42 -6.03
N PRO A 115 1.39 3.19 -6.25
CA PRO A 115 1.98 3.33 -7.57
C PRO A 115 1.32 2.32 -8.51
N PHE A 116 0.43 2.76 -9.39
CA PHE A 116 -0.24 1.85 -10.30
C PHE A 116 0.63 1.63 -11.54
N PHE A 117 1.21 0.44 -11.69
CA PHE A 117 2.01 0.12 -12.86
C PHE A 117 1.14 -0.38 -14.02
N PRO A 118 1.35 0.12 -15.25
CA PRO A 118 0.65 -0.39 -16.42
C PRO A 118 1.06 -1.85 -16.66
N VAL A 119 0.07 -2.73 -16.84
CA VAL A 119 0.32 -4.12 -17.24
C VAL A 119 0.55 -4.16 -18.75
N PRO A 120 1.62 -4.79 -19.26
CA PRO A 120 2.02 -4.71 -20.67
C PRO A 120 1.26 -5.66 -21.62
N ALA A 121 0.22 -6.35 -21.13
CA ALA A 121 -0.59 -7.31 -21.86
C ALA A 121 -1.94 -7.53 -21.15
N GLY A 122 -2.91 -8.16 -21.83
CA GLY A 122 -4.15 -8.60 -21.17
C GLY A 122 -3.85 -9.59 -20.05
N MET A 123 -3.02 -10.60 -20.35
CA MET A 123 -2.42 -11.49 -19.37
C MET A 123 -0.89 -11.44 -19.49
N TYR A 124 -0.20 -11.11 -18.41
CA TYR A 124 1.25 -11.06 -18.37
C TYR A 124 1.80 -12.18 -17.48
N ILE A 125 2.73 -12.97 -18.01
CA ILE A 125 3.37 -14.08 -17.31
C ILE A 125 4.84 -13.72 -17.09
N ALA A 126 5.16 -13.30 -15.88
CA ALA A 126 6.50 -12.93 -15.44
C ALA A 126 7.21 -14.17 -14.86
N THR A 127 8.06 -14.83 -15.65
CA THR A 127 8.71 -16.08 -15.23
C THR A 127 9.94 -16.44 -16.04
N ASN A 128 10.86 -17.17 -15.41
CA ASN A 128 12.01 -17.74 -16.10
C ASN A 128 11.61 -18.91 -17.00
N ALA A 129 10.63 -19.72 -16.57
CA ALA A 129 10.22 -20.92 -17.29
C ALA A 129 8.71 -21.20 -17.16
N VAL A 130 8.09 -21.60 -18.27
CA VAL A 130 6.75 -22.18 -18.27
C VAL A 130 6.88 -23.70 -18.36
N SER A 131 6.41 -24.44 -17.35
CA SER A 131 6.69 -25.88 -17.22
C SER A 131 5.47 -26.79 -17.41
N GLY A 132 4.25 -26.27 -17.32
CA GLY A 132 3.00 -27.06 -17.29
C GLY A 132 1.84 -26.44 -18.07
N ALA A 133 2.12 -25.50 -18.98
CA ALA A 133 1.05 -24.79 -19.67
C ALA A 133 0.15 -25.72 -20.46
N LYS A 134 -1.16 -25.59 -20.24
CA LYS A 134 -2.23 -26.23 -21.00
C LYS A 134 -3.35 -25.21 -21.11
N ILE A 135 -3.59 -24.69 -22.31
CA ILE A 135 -4.59 -23.65 -22.59
C ILE A 135 -5.58 -24.26 -23.58
N ASN A 136 -6.59 -24.93 -23.04
CA ASN A 136 -7.63 -25.64 -23.77
C ASN A 136 -9.02 -25.22 -23.28
N GLY A 137 -9.99 -25.21 -24.19
CA GLY A 137 -11.38 -24.85 -23.88
C GLY A 137 -11.84 -23.66 -24.72
N ASN A 138 -12.86 -22.95 -24.23
CA ASN A 138 -13.41 -21.75 -24.88
C ASN A 138 -12.93 -20.50 -24.13
N ILE A 139 -11.66 -20.19 -24.30
CA ILE A 139 -10.98 -19.13 -23.54
C ILE A 139 -10.90 -17.90 -24.43
N LEU A 140 -11.06 -16.71 -23.86
CA LEU A 140 -10.75 -15.47 -24.55
C LEU A 140 -9.72 -14.68 -23.74
N VAL A 141 -8.51 -14.50 -24.25
CA VAL A 141 -7.55 -13.54 -23.71
C VAL A 141 -7.31 -12.47 -24.76
N SER A 142 -7.78 -11.25 -24.52
CA SER A 142 -7.70 -10.18 -25.49
C SER A 142 -6.80 -9.05 -24.97
N GLY A 143 -5.82 -8.69 -25.79
CA GLY A 143 -4.96 -7.52 -25.59
C GLY A 143 -5.54 -6.23 -26.20
N PHE A 144 -6.70 -6.31 -26.86
CA PHE A 144 -7.42 -5.11 -27.29
C PHE A 144 -8.05 -4.43 -26.08
N ASP A 145 -8.13 -3.09 -26.11
CA ASP A 145 -8.76 -2.32 -25.05
C ASP A 145 -10.28 -2.52 -25.06
N HIS A 146 -10.82 -2.81 -23.88
CA HIS A 146 -12.24 -2.91 -23.61
C HIS A 146 -12.65 -1.87 -22.58
N ASP A 147 -13.91 -1.46 -22.63
CA ASP A 147 -14.50 -0.64 -21.58
C ASP A 147 -14.61 -1.42 -20.25
N ILE A 148 -15.05 -0.73 -19.20
CA ILE A 148 -15.17 -1.29 -17.86
C ILE A 148 -16.19 -2.45 -17.73
N ASP A 149 -17.05 -2.64 -18.74
CA ASP A 149 -18.04 -3.71 -18.81
C ASP A 149 -17.67 -4.82 -19.81
N GLY A 150 -16.55 -4.65 -20.50
CA GLY A 150 -15.98 -5.63 -21.41
C GLY A 150 -16.44 -5.51 -22.86
N ASN A 151 -16.93 -4.34 -23.29
CA ASN A 151 -17.17 -4.07 -24.70
C ASN A 151 -15.89 -3.58 -25.37
N LEU A 152 -15.60 -4.07 -26.57
CA LEU A 152 -14.41 -3.70 -27.33
C LEU A 152 -14.46 -2.21 -27.72
N LEU A 153 -13.35 -1.49 -27.50
CA LEU A 153 -13.21 -0.10 -27.88
C LEU A 153 -12.57 0.03 -29.27
N ASN A 154 -13.27 0.67 -30.20
CA ASN A 154 -12.83 0.79 -31.61
C ASN A 154 -11.50 1.54 -31.81
N ASN A 155 -11.10 2.40 -30.87
CA ASN A 155 -9.84 3.17 -30.89
C ASN A 155 -8.97 2.89 -29.66
N GLY A 156 -9.12 1.70 -29.09
CA GLY A 156 -8.38 1.24 -27.93
C GLY A 156 -6.90 1.05 -28.16
N ASN A 157 -6.11 1.09 -27.09
CA ASN A 157 -4.74 0.59 -27.14
C ASN A 157 -4.74 -0.91 -27.46
N VAL A 158 -3.74 -1.35 -28.23
CA VAL A 158 -3.58 -2.76 -28.62
C VAL A 158 -2.29 -3.29 -28.05
N LEU A 159 -2.42 -4.22 -27.10
CA LEU A 159 -1.32 -4.94 -26.48
C LEU A 159 -1.35 -6.42 -26.92
N ASN A 160 -0.35 -7.19 -26.51
CA ASN A 160 -0.42 -8.64 -26.67
C ASN A 160 -1.54 -9.20 -25.79
N GLY A 161 -2.25 -10.23 -26.28
CA GLY A 161 -3.18 -11.01 -25.45
C GLY A 161 -2.43 -11.63 -24.27
N ILE A 162 -1.39 -12.42 -24.57
CA ILE A 162 -0.46 -12.94 -23.59
C ILE A 162 0.94 -12.35 -23.79
N GLY A 163 1.45 -11.65 -22.77
CA GLY A 163 2.83 -11.16 -22.72
C GLY A 163 3.72 -12.07 -21.86
N VAL A 164 4.95 -12.31 -22.28
CA VAL A 164 5.97 -13.08 -21.53
C VAL A 164 7.34 -12.40 -21.57
N ASP A 165 8.27 -12.83 -20.70
CA ASP A 165 9.60 -12.21 -20.58
C ASP A 165 10.61 -12.62 -21.65
N ASN A 166 10.45 -13.79 -22.26
CA ASN A 166 11.44 -14.34 -23.18
C ASN A 166 10.81 -15.19 -24.29
N ASN A 167 11.56 -15.36 -25.37
CA ASN A 167 11.07 -16.04 -26.57
C ASN A 167 10.84 -17.55 -26.35
N SER A 168 11.56 -18.18 -25.43
CA SER A 168 11.33 -19.59 -25.09
C SER A 168 9.93 -19.80 -24.52
N ASN A 169 9.49 -18.90 -23.62
CA ASN A 169 8.15 -18.94 -23.06
C ASN A 169 7.07 -18.65 -24.12
N VAL A 170 7.34 -17.82 -25.13
CA VAL A 170 6.41 -17.61 -26.26
C VAL A 170 6.14 -18.94 -26.96
N THR A 171 7.18 -19.68 -27.31
CA THR A 171 7.05 -20.97 -27.98
C THR A 171 6.30 -21.98 -27.10
N THR A 172 6.63 -22.08 -25.81
CA THR A 172 5.93 -22.98 -24.89
C THR A 172 4.44 -22.65 -24.80
N ILE A 173 4.08 -21.38 -24.58
CA ILE A 173 2.68 -20.96 -24.46
C ILE A 173 1.93 -21.22 -25.78
N ARG A 174 2.49 -20.84 -26.93
CA ARG A 174 1.85 -21.08 -28.23
C ARG A 174 1.59 -22.56 -28.49
N ASN A 175 2.55 -23.43 -28.17
CA ASN A 175 2.39 -24.87 -28.33
C ASN A 175 1.40 -25.49 -27.33
N SER A 176 1.16 -24.81 -26.22
CA SER A 176 0.18 -25.20 -25.18
C SER A 176 -1.25 -24.73 -25.47
N ILE A 177 -1.46 -23.87 -26.46
CA ILE A 177 -2.78 -23.41 -26.90
C ILE A 177 -3.42 -24.46 -27.79
N GLY A 178 -4.63 -24.88 -27.44
CA GLY A 178 -5.43 -25.81 -28.23
C GLY A 178 -6.93 -25.62 -28.02
N GLY A 179 -7.73 -26.41 -28.73
CA GLY A 179 -9.18 -26.31 -28.67
C GLY A 179 -9.70 -25.03 -29.34
N SER A 180 -10.65 -24.34 -28.69
CA SER A 180 -11.28 -23.11 -29.16
C SER A 180 -10.79 -21.88 -28.37
N ALA A 181 -9.56 -21.95 -27.87
CA ALA A 181 -8.95 -20.85 -27.15
C ALA A 181 -8.60 -19.73 -28.13
N ASP A 182 -9.10 -18.53 -27.85
CA ASP A 182 -8.93 -17.34 -28.65
C ASP A 182 -8.04 -16.35 -27.90
N ILE A 183 -6.87 -16.08 -28.48
CA ILE A 183 -5.85 -15.21 -27.90
C ILE A 183 -5.62 -14.09 -28.91
N GLU A 184 -6.19 -12.93 -28.63
CA GLU A 184 -6.28 -11.81 -29.56
C GLU A 184 -5.42 -10.63 -29.10
N GLY A 185 -4.99 -9.80 -30.05
CA GLY A 185 -4.20 -8.60 -29.78
C GLY A 185 -3.05 -8.42 -30.76
N LEU A 186 -1.99 -7.77 -30.29
CA LEU A 186 -0.79 -7.49 -31.08
C LEU A 186 -0.04 -8.79 -31.44
N GLY A 187 0.60 -8.86 -32.61
CA GLY A 187 1.50 -9.95 -32.97
C GLY A 187 0.87 -11.17 -33.66
N GLY A 188 -0.39 -11.07 -34.09
CA GLY A 188 -1.12 -12.12 -34.85
C GLY A 188 -1.72 -13.19 -33.94
N GLU A 189 -2.60 -14.05 -34.48
CA GLU A 189 -3.28 -15.10 -33.72
C GLU A 189 -2.49 -16.42 -33.73
N PRO A 190 -2.25 -17.07 -32.56
CA PRO A 190 -2.54 -16.58 -31.21
C PRO A 190 -1.57 -15.46 -30.77
N SER A 191 -2.14 -14.40 -30.17
CA SER A 191 -1.43 -13.19 -29.72
C SER A 191 -0.62 -13.44 -28.47
N VAL A 192 0.56 -14.00 -28.68
CA VAL A 192 1.56 -14.27 -27.65
C VAL A 192 2.86 -13.62 -28.07
N GLY A 193 3.42 -12.75 -27.23
CA GLY A 193 4.62 -11.98 -27.57
C GLY A 193 5.52 -11.72 -26.37
N VAL A 194 6.79 -11.44 -26.67
CA VAL A 194 7.72 -10.92 -25.64
C VAL A 194 7.37 -9.46 -25.38
N VAL A 195 7.21 -9.10 -24.12
CA VAL A 195 6.94 -7.72 -23.71
C VAL A 195 8.06 -7.23 -22.79
N SER A 196 8.53 -6.01 -23.05
CA SER A 196 9.50 -5.37 -22.16
C SER A 196 8.79 -4.86 -20.92
N ASN A 197 9.08 -5.46 -19.77
CA ASN A 197 8.58 -5.00 -18.48
C ASN A 197 9.73 -4.97 -17.47
N THR A 198 9.95 -3.81 -16.86
CA THR A 198 10.98 -3.64 -15.82
C THR A 198 10.37 -3.70 -14.42
N THR A 199 9.05 -3.85 -14.30
CA THR A 199 8.36 -3.92 -13.01
C THR A 199 8.65 -5.24 -12.32
N ASN A 200 9.22 -5.16 -11.12
CA ASN A 200 9.29 -6.31 -10.21
C ASN A 200 7.90 -6.53 -9.59
N TRP A 201 7.13 -7.45 -10.18
CA TRP A 201 5.75 -7.73 -9.74
C TRP A 201 5.66 -8.32 -8.34
N THR A 202 6.72 -8.98 -7.86
CA THR A 202 6.78 -9.50 -6.49
C THR A 202 6.91 -8.36 -5.48
N GLU A 203 7.86 -7.44 -5.70
CA GLU A 203 8.00 -6.24 -4.86
C GLU A 203 6.75 -5.36 -4.92
N TYR A 204 6.20 -5.15 -6.13
CA TYR A 204 4.97 -4.40 -6.29
C TYR A 204 3.80 -5.04 -5.53
N ALA A 205 3.64 -6.36 -5.63
CA ALA A 205 2.60 -7.07 -4.88
C ALA A 205 2.78 -6.89 -3.37
N MET A 206 4.02 -6.93 -2.86
CA MET A 206 4.32 -6.69 -1.44
C MET A 206 3.98 -5.27 -0.99
N ASP A 207 4.29 -4.26 -1.81
CA ASP A 207 3.97 -2.86 -1.53
C ASP A 207 2.46 -2.63 -1.49
N VAL A 208 1.72 -3.22 -2.43
CA VAL A 208 0.26 -3.15 -2.50
C VAL A 208 -0.40 -3.76 -1.26
N VAL A 209 0.08 -4.92 -0.81
CA VAL A 209 -0.54 -5.66 0.31
C VAL A 209 -0.02 -5.25 1.68
N SER A 210 0.77 -4.19 1.76
CA SER A 210 1.28 -3.68 3.02
C SER A 210 0.20 -3.09 3.95
N ASN A 211 -0.94 -2.68 3.40
CA ASN A 211 -2.14 -2.30 4.16
C ASN A 211 -3.41 -2.58 3.33
N PRO A 212 -3.80 -3.86 3.16
CA PRO A 212 -4.92 -4.25 2.31
C PRO A 212 -6.25 -3.95 3.00
N ASP A 213 -7.31 -3.76 2.21
CA ASP A 213 -8.66 -3.57 2.74
C ASP A 213 -9.29 -4.89 3.19
N ILE A 214 -8.93 -5.99 2.52
CA ILE A 214 -9.44 -7.33 2.77
C ILE A 214 -8.25 -8.30 2.83
N ILE A 215 -8.18 -9.10 3.90
CA ILE A 215 -7.19 -10.18 4.05
C ILE A 215 -7.93 -11.52 4.05
N LEU A 216 -7.58 -12.38 3.11
CA LEU A 216 -8.06 -13.75 3.01
C LEU A 216 -6.91 -14.70 3.31
N ASN A 217 -7.15 -15.68 4.17
CA ASN A 217 -6.21 -16.76 4.43
C ASN A 217 -6.71 -18.02 3.73
N SER A 218 -5.86 -19.06 3.60
CA SER A 218 -6.21 -20.28 2.86
C SER A 218 -7.46 -21.02 3.36
N ASN A 219 -7.90 -20.77 4.60
CA ASN A 219 -9.10 -21.36 5.21
C ASN A 219 -10.31 -20.43 5.21
N THR A 220 -10.22 -19.25 4.58
CA THR A 220 -11.32 -18.29 4.58
C THR A 220 -12.49 -18.84 3.77
N ASN A 221 -13.69 -18.85 4.38
CA ASN A 221 -14.91 -19.24 3.69
C ASN A 221 -15.36 -18.12 2.74
N LEU A 222 -15.02 -18.27 1.46
CA LEU A 222 -15.33 -17.28 0.42
C LEU A 222 -16.83 -17.02 0.25
N SER A 223 -17.70 -17.95 0.65
CA SER A 223 -19.16 -17.79 0.60
C SER A 223 -19.70 -16.73 1.57
N GLN A 224 -18.90 -16.32 2.56
CA GLN A 224 -19.26 -15.27 3.52
C GLN A 224 -18.78 -13.88 3.09
N ILE A 225 -18.10 -13.79 1.94
CA ILE A 225 -17.58 -12.54 1.41
C ILE A 225 -18.56 -12.02 0.37
N PRO A 226 -19.25 -10.89 0.61
CA PRO A 226 -20.27 -10.41 -0.31
C PRO A 226 -19.70 -9.90 -1.64
N ASN A 227 -18.53 -9.24 -1.61
CA ASN A 227 -17.76 -8.83 -2.78
C ASN A 227 -16.31 -8.48 -2.39
N LEU A 228 -15.42 -8.40 -3.39
CA LEU A 228 -14.03 -7.96 -3.24
C LEU A 228 -13.82 -6.49 -3.63
N GLY A 229 -14.83 -5.65 -3.40
CA GLY A 229 -14.87 -4.25 -3.86
C GLY A 229 -15.93 -4.00 -4.92
N THR A 230 -16.27 -2.73 -5.13
CA THR A 230 -17.27 -2.28 -6.11
C THR A 230 -16.69 -1.21 -7.02
N LEU A 231 -17.36 -0.88 -8.13
CA LEU A 231 -16.94 0.21 -9.00
C LEU A 231 -16.83 1.56 -8.26
N SER A 232 -17.75 1.86 -7.34
CA SER A 232 -17.71 3.09 -6.56
C SER A 232 -16.68 3.09 -5.43
N SER A 233 -16.24 1.91 -4.98
CA SER A 233 -15.30 1.72 -3.88
C SER A 233 -14.43 0.50 -4.17
N PRO A 234 -13.43 0.63 -5.07
CA PRO A 234 -12.48 -0.44 -5.32
C PRO A 234 -11.64 -0.70 -4.07
N LYS A 235 -11.23 -1.96 -3.89
CA LYS A 235 -10.49 -2.41 -2.71
C LYS A 235 -9.22 -3.14 -3.07
N VAL A 236 -8.24 -3.07 -2.18
CA VAL A 236 -7.08 -3.96 -2.21
C VAL A 236 -7.41 -5.23 -1.44
N THR A 237 -7.52 -6.36 -2.14
CA THR A 237 -7.71 -7.68 -1.53
C THR A 237 -6.39 -8.45 -1.56
N PHE A 238 -5.92 -8.87 -0.39
CA PHE A 238 -4.76 -9.75 -0.26
C PHE A 238 -5.20 -11.15 0.13
N VAL A 239 -4.77 -12.15 -0.62
CA VAL A 239 -4.86 -13.56 -0.25
C VAL A 239 -3.48 -14.04 0.18
N ASN A 240 -3.35 -14.38 1.45
CA ASN A 240 -2.16 -14.98 2.00
C ASN A 240 -2.25 -16.51 1.91
N GLY A 241 -1.64 -17.08 0.87
CA GLY A 241 -1.67 -18.50 0.55
C GLY A 241 -2.54 -18.82 -0.66
N ASN A 242 -2.82 -20.11 -0.83
CA ASN A 242 -3.58 -20.61 -1.99
C ASN A 242 -5.06 -20.25 -1.87
N VAL A 243 -5.70 -19.97 -3.00
CA VAL A 243 -7.14 -19.64 -3.06
C VAL A 243 -7.84 -20.37 -4.20
N LYS A 244 -9.09 -20.74 -3.93
CA LYS A 244 -9.97 -21.40 -4.89
C LYS A 244 -11.35 -20.73 -4.93
N PHE A 245 -11.62 -19.97 -5.98
CA PHE A 245 -12.91 -19.30 -6.21
C PHE A 245 -13.90 -20.25 -6.90
N ASN A 246 -14.81 -20.83 -6.10
CA ASN A 246 -15.83 -21.79 -6.56
C ASN A 246 -17.25 -21.22 -6.62
N SER A 247 -17.51 -20.08 -5.99
CA SER A 247 -18.82 -19.45 -5.90
C SER A 247 -18.95 -18.26 -6.87
N ASN A 248 -20.17 -17.73 -6.99
CA ASN A 248 -20.39 -16.44 -7.64
C ASN A 248 -19.74 -15.35 -6.78
N LEU A 249 -18.64 -14.77 -7.25
CA LEU A 249 -17.94 -13.70 -6.56
C LEU A 249 -17.60 -12.58 -7.54
N GLU A 250 -17.88 -11.36 -7.12
CA GLU A 250 -17.54 -10.15 -7.89
C GLU A 250 -16.60 -9.26 -7.10
N GLY A 251 -15.77 -8.50 -7.81
CA GLY A 251 -14.79 -7.60 -7.21
C GLY A 251 -14.36 -6.47 -8.14
N CYS A 252 -13.84 -5.42 -7.53
CA CYS A 252 -13.23 -4.30 -8.22
C CYS A 252 -12.04 -3.79 -7.40
N GLY A 253 -10.88 -3.61 -8.04
CA GLY A 253 -9.69 -3.07 -7.39
C GLY A 253 -8.41 -3.82 -7.76
N ILE A 254 -7.58 -4.10 -6.74
CA ILE A 254 -6.37 -4.92 -6.88
C ILE A 254 -6.56 -6.19 -6.07
N LEU A 255 -6.53 -7.35 -6.72
CA LEU A 255 -6.51 -8.65 -6.06
C LEU A 255 -5.10 -9.22 -6.13
N VAL A 256 -4.46 -9.40 -4.98
CA VAL A 256 -3.15 -10.02 -4.87
C VAL A 256 -3.26 -11.39 -4.21
N VAL A 257 -2.71 -12.42 -4.83
CA VAL A 257 -2.68 -13.79 -4.31
C VAL A 257 -1.23 -14.21 -4.14
N ASN A 258 -0.79 -14.39 -2.89
CA ASN A 258 0.51 -14.98 -2.57
C ASN A 258 0.38 -16.51 -2.48
N GLY A 259 0.27 -17.17 -3.62
CA GLY A 259 0.02 -18.61 -3.69
C GLY A 259 -0.60 -19.06 -5.01
N ASP A 260 -1.05 -20.31 -5.02
CA ASP A 260 -1.72 -20.90 -6.16
C ASP A 260 -3.15 -20.32 -6.30
N LEU A 261 -3.54 -19.99 -7.53
CA LEU A 261 -4.84 -19.40 -7.85
C LEU A 261 -5.69 -20.40 -8.64
N GLU A 262 -6.87 -20.76 -8.13
CA GLU A 262 -7.84 -21.59 -8.84
C GLU A 262 -9.18 -20.86 -8.99
N ILE A 263 -9.69 -20.71 -10.21
CA ILE A 263 -10.99 -20.11 -10.54
C ILE A 263 -11.84 -21.17 -11.23
N ASN A 264 -12.86 -21.69 -10.54
CA ASN A 264 -13.76 -22.72 -11.09
C ASN A 264 -15.23 -22.28 -11.15
N GLY A 265 -15.60 -21.20 -10.44
CA GLY A 265 -16.95 -20.65 -10.43
C GLY A 265 -17.17 -19.52 -11.44
N ASN A 266 -18.27 -18.78 -11.27
CA ASN A 266 -18.47 -17.49 -11.92
C ASN A 266 -17.74 -16.43 -11.09
N PHE A 267 -16.64 -15.91 -11.60
CA PHE A 267 -15.85 -14.89 -10.92
C PHE A 267 -15.73 -13.68 -11.84
N THR A 268 -16.17 -12.50 -11.42
CA THR A 268 -16.02 -11.28 -12.22
C THR A 268 -15.15 -10.28 -11.47
N PHE A 269 -14.02 -9.90 -12.04
CA PHE A 269 -13.13 -8.92 -11.43
C PHE A 269 -12.82 -7.77 -12.37
N ARG A 270 -12.92 -6.55 -11.86
CA ARG A 270 -12.58 -5.32 -12.59
C ARG A 270 -11.33 -4.69 -11.98
N GLY A 271 -10.28 -4.53 -12.77
CA GLY A 271 -8.98 -4.04 -12.32
C GLY A 271 -7.87 -5.06 -12.55
N ILE A 272 -6.95 -5.18 -11.60
CA ILE A 272 -5.76 -6.02 -11.75
C ILE A 272 -5.79 -7.22 -10.79
N VAL A 273 -5.53 -8.40 -11.34
CA VAL A 273 -5.33 -9.63 -10.56
C VAL A 273 -3.85 -10.00 -10.65
N ILE A 274 -3.18 -10.11 -9.51
CA ILE A 274 -1.76 -10.45 -9.40
C ILE A 274 -1.65 -11.75 -8.61
N ALA A 275 -1.38 -12.86 -9.30
CA ALA A 275 -1.03 -14.12 -8.65
C ALA A 275 0.49 -14.25 -8.64
N TYR A 276 1.09 -14.28 -7.45
CA TYR A 276 2.54 -14.37 -7.32
C TYR A 276 2.98 -15.41 -6.30
N LYS A 277 4.19 -15.94 -6.52
CA LYS A 277 4.87 -16.82 -5.58
C LYS A 277 6.37 -16.76 -5.87
N GLU A 278 7.22 -16.73 -4.85
CA GLU A 278 8.68 -16.76 -5.04
C GLU A 278 9.16 -18.08 -5.67
N ALA A 279 8.33 -19.13 -5.62
CA ALA A 279 8.61 -20.44 -6.17
C ALA A 279 7.69 -20.74 -7.38
N ALA A 280 7.56 -22.03 -7.73
CA ALA A 280 6.63 -22.46 -8.76
C ALA A 280 5.17 -22.16 -8.37
N ILE A 281 4.46 -21.41 -9.22
CA ILE A 281 3.06 -21.05 -9.05
C ILE A 281 2.18 -21.88 -9.98
N LYS A 282 1.05 -22.35 -9.44
CA LYS A 282 0.01 -23.04 -10.20
C LYS A 282 -1.20 -22.13 -10.33
N THR A 283 -1.60 -21.85 -11.57
CA THR A 283 -2.81 -21.08 -11.87
C THR A 283 -3.76 -21.94 -12.68
N LYS A 284 -4.95 -22.19 -12.13
CA LYS A 284 -6.00 -23.01 -12.72
C LYS A 284 -7.23 -22.17 -13.03
N LEU A 285 -7.57 -22.01 -14.30
CA LEU A 285 -8.72 -21.20 -14.72
C LEU A 285 -9.75 -22.14 -15.39
N ASN A 286 -10.60 -22.79 -14.60
CA ASN A 286 -11.55 -23.81 -15.07
C ASN A 286 -13.03 -23.41 -14.85
N GLY A 287 -13.34 -22.12 -14.82
CA GLY A 287 -14.70 -21.61 -14.60
C GLY A 287 -15.16 -20.66 -15.71
N ASN A 288 -16.21 -19.90 -15.44
CA ASN A 288 -16.65 -18.78 -16.28
C ASN A 288 -16.10 -17.46 -15.72
N GLY A 289 -14.84 -17.47 -15.29
CA GLY A 289 -14.18 -16.28 -14.76
C GLY A 289 -14.05 -15.20 -15.84
N LYS A 290 -14.26 -13.95 -15.46
CA LYS A 290 -14.12 -12.76 -16.29
C LYS A 290 -13.24 -11.76 -15.56
N VAL A 291 -12.16 -11.34 -16.19
CA VAL A 291 -11.31 -10.25 -15.71
C VAL A 291 -11.34 -9.14 -16.74
N TYR A 292 -11.84 -7.97 -16.34
CA TYR A 292 -11.81 -6.74 -17.11
C TYR A 292 -10.72 -5.85 -16.53
N GLY A 293 -9.62 -5.67 -17.24
CA GLY A 293 -8.45 -4.94 -16.75
C GLY A 293 -7.18 -5.67 -17.13
N ALA A 294 -6.53 -6.38 -16.20
CA ALA A 294 -5.37 -7.20 -16.56
C ALA A 294 -5.09 -8.29 -15.51
N MET A 295 -4.41 -9.35 -15.94
CA MET A 295 -3.91 -10.39 -15.05
C MET A 295 -2.39 -10.50 -15.13
N VAL A 296 -1.74 -10.61 -13.97
CA VAL A 296 -0.31 -10.87 -13.84
C VAL A 296 -0.11 -12.18 -13.09
N ILE A 297 0.71 -13.07 -13.66
CA ILE A 297 1.13 -14.31 -13.02
C ILE A 297 2.65 -14.27 -12.89
N ALA A 298 3.17 -14.24 -11.67
CA ALA A 298 4.59 -14.05 -11.40
C ALA A 298 5.17 -15.19 -10.53
N GLY A 299 6.29 -15.77 -10.96
CA GLY A 299 7.04 -16.73 -10.16
C GLY A 299 8.22 -17.35 -10.90
N THR A 300 9.07 -18.11 -10.21
CA THR A 300 10.27 -18.70 -10.84
C THR A 300 9.93 -19.70 -11.94
N SER A 301 8.80 -20.39 -11.81
CA SER A 301 8.22 -21.26 -12.82
C SER A 301 6.70 -21.15 -12.78
N VAL A 302 6.05 -21.10 -13.94
CA VAL A 302 4.59 -20.99 -14.03
C VAL A 302 3.99 -22.26 -14.65
N ASP A 303 3.01 -22.82 -13.95
CA ASP A 303 2.13 -23.89 -14.42
C ASP A 303 0.72 -23.31 -14.61
N LEU A 304 0.40 -22.98 -15.86
CA LEU A 304 -0.88 -22.38 -16.25
C LEU A 304 -1.78 -23.45 -16.87
N THR A 305 -2.80 -23.87 -16.15
CA THR A 305 -3.80 -24.81 -16.66
C THR A 305 -5.15 -24.13 -16.82
N ILE A 306 -5.59 -23.99 -18.06
CA ILE A 306 -6.93 -23.57 -18.44
C ILE A 306 -7.47 -24.74 -19.28
N SER A 307 -8.46 -25.47 -18.78
CA SER A 307 -8.83 -26.74 -19.43
C SER A 307 -10.32 -26.99 -19.60
N ASN A 308 -11.14 -26.45 -18.71
CA ASN A 308 -12.59 -26.64 -18.72
C ASN A 308 -13.26 -25.31 -18.36
N GLY A 309 -13.95 -24.62 -19.26
CA GLY A 309 -14.66 -23.38 -18.91
C GLY A 309 -14.65 -22.32 -20.01
N ASN A 310 -15.30 -21.18 -19.72
CA ASN A 310 -15.39 -20.02 -20.60
C ASN A 310 -14.66 -18.81 -20.01
N PHE A 311 -13.41 -19.00 -19.58
CA PHE A 311 -12.64 -17.94 -18.94
C PHE A 311 -12.35 -16.80 -19.92
N LYS A 312 -12.51 -15.56 -19.48
CA LYS A 312 -12.21 -14.35 -20.25
C LYS A 312 -11.27 -13.43 -19.48
N CYS A 313 -10.20 -12.99 -20.11
CA CYS A 313 -9.36 -11.90 -19.63
C CYS A 313 -9.29 -10.85 -20.74
N LEU A 314 -9.98 -9.73 -20.53
CA LEU A 314 -10.09 -8.65 -21.49
C LEU A 314 -9.28 -7.47 -20.95
N TYR A 315 -8.28 -7.04 -21.72
CA TYR A 315 -7.53 -5.85 -21.36
C TYR A 315 -8.48 -4.64 -21.29
N SER A 316 -8.42 -3.87 -20.21
CA SER A 316 -9.23 -2.66 -20.05
C SER A 316 -8.44 -1.56 -19.36
N GLN A 317 -7.95 -0.61 -20.14
CA GLN A 317 -7.30 0.59 -19.62
C GLN A 317 -8.28 1.42 -18.80
N GLU A 318 -9.56 1.47 -19.18
CA GLU A 318 -10.60 2.16 -18.41
C GLU A 318 -10.72 1.54 -17.00
N ALA A 319 -10.87 0.22 -16.88
CA ALA A 319 -10.97 -0.44 -15.58
C ALA A 319 -9.70 -0.22 -14.72
N LEU A 320 -8.52 -0.32 -15.33
CA LEU A 320 -7.25 -0.08 -14.64
C LEU A 320 -7.11 1.37 -14.16
N SER A 321 -7.45 2.35 -15.00
CA SER A 321 -7.38 3.78 -14.67
C SER A 321 -8.43 4.19 -13.63
N HIS A 322 -9.63 3.61 -13.70
CA HIS A 322 -10.70 3.80 -12.72
C HIS A 322 -10.27 3.31 -11.33
N VAL A 323 -9.71 2.10 -11.29
CA VAL A 323 -9.14 1.53 -10.06
C VAL A 323 -7.99 2.39 -9.53
N ALA A 324 -7.06 2.83 -10.39
CA ALA A 324 -5.95 3.70 -10.01
C ALA A 324 -6.42 5.07 -9.47
N GLY A 325 -7.53 5.61 -10.01
CA GLY A 325 -8.08 6.90 -9.60
C GLY A 325 -8.80 6.86 -8.25
N LEU A 326 -9.44 5.74 -7.92
CA LEU A 326 -10.27 5.60 -6.72
C LEU A 326 -9.60 4.83 -5.58
N LEU A 327 -8.55 4.05 -5.84
CA LEU A 327 -7.78 3.39 -4.79
C LEU A 327 -7.04 4.43 -3.95
N LYS A 328 -7.57 4.67 -2.76
CA LYS A 328 -6.92 5.46 -1.73
C LYS A 328 -6.04 4.54 -0.91
N THR A 329 -4.75 4.84 -0.80
CA THR A 329 -3.96 4.15 0.21
C THR A 329 -4.34 4.69 1.58
N LYS A 330 -4.31 3.83 2.58
CA LYS A 330 -4.37 4.24 3.99
C LYS A 330 -3.00 4.74 4.47
N ARG A 331 -2.22 5.42 3.64
CA ARG A 331 -0.90 5.96 4.02
C ARG A 331 -0.91 7.47 3.81
N PHE A 332 -0.24 8.17 4.72
CA PHE A 332 0.00 9.60 4.60
C PHE A 332 1.50 9.81 4.46
N ARG A 333 1.91 10.56 3.44
CA ARG A 333 3.29 11.01 3.27
C ARG A 333 3.40 12.42 3.83
N ILE A 334 4.29 12.60 4.81
CA ILE A 334 4.59 13.92 5.37
C ILE A 334 5.25 14.78 4.29
N LEU A 335 4.67 15.94 4.01
CA LEU A 335 5.19 16.91 3.05
C LEU A 335 6.02 18.00 3.73
N SER A 336 5.58 18.44 4.91
CA SER A 336 6.28 19.45 5.69
C SER A 336 5.97 19.29 7.17
N TRP A 337 6.96 19.59 8.00
CA TRP A 337 6.86 19.60 9.46
C TRP A 337 7.32 20.97 9.98
N TRP A 338 6.46 21.64 10.74
CA TRP A 338 6.77 22.91 11.40
C TRP A 338 6.53 22.78 12.91
N GLU A 339 7.40 23.39 13.69
CA GLU A 339 7.43 23.39 15.16
C GLU A 339 7.81 24.78 15.68
#